data_AF-D2B1A6-F1
#
_entry.id   AF-D2B1A6-F1
#
_cell.length_a   1.000
_cell.length_b   1.000
_cell.length_c   1.000
_cell.angle_alpha   90.00
_cell.angle_beta   90.00
_cell.angle_gamma   90.00
#
_symmetry.space_group_name_H-M   'P 1'
#
loop_
_entity.id
_entity.type
_entity.pdbx_description
1 polymer ?
#
loop_
_entity_poly.entity_id
_entity_poly.type
_entity_poly.pdbx_seq_one_letter_code
_entity_poly.pdbx_strand_id
1 'polypeptide(L)'
;MRPVTKIASGFVFAFGALRFNGFDLLLNPAGWLLCVSGLSRLQRSADDPFSRARSSAIVMVCVSLVAMVAPDAHPGYPLMALPVMHVIGVADTAGALIAVWLTADAVISRIRPCGDISRAALLDVLRWAVVSLGALGMLAGYGYTGLGPVPLIAWFAAVVALIVVLYRSARLPYLSPVWGPVES
;
A
#
# COMPACT_ATOMS: atom_id res chain seq x y z
N MET A 1 18.28 -6.80 -4.65
CA MET A 1 17.05 -7.03 -3.86
C MET A 1 16.00 -7.78 -4.68
N ARG A 2 15.30 -8.74 -4.06
CA ARG A 2 14.19 -9.46 -4.69
C ARG A 2 12.98 -8.53 -4.87
N PRO A 3 12.13 -8.73 -5.89
CA PRO A 3 11.04 -7.79 -6.19
C PRO A 3 10.06 -7.59 -5.03
N VAL A 4 9.63 -8.67 -4.38
CA VAL A 4 8.70 -8.59 -3.23
C VAL A 4 9.34 -7.92 -2.01
N THR A 5 10.66 -8.06 -1.82
CA THR A 5 11.39 -7.31 -0.78
C THR A 5 11.31 -5.81 -1.03
N LYS A 6 11.38 -5.37 -2.28
CA LYS A 6 11.22 -3.94 -2.62
C LYS A 6 9.82 -3.43 -2.32
N ILE A 7 8.79 -4.24 -2.62
CA ILE A 7 7.39 -3.91 -2.29
C ILE A 7 7.21 -3.78 -0.78
N ALA A 8 7.68 -4.76 -0.01
CA ALA A 8 7.61 -4.73 1.45
C ALA A 8 8.35 -3.52 2.04
N SER A 9 9.56 -3.21 1.54
CA SER A 9 10.30 -2.00 1.91
C SER A 9 9.54 -0.73 1.53
N GLY A 10 8.89 -0.70 0.37
CA GLY A 10 8.05 0.42 -0.06
C GLY A 10 6.89 0.68 0.91
N PHE A 11 6.22 -0.38 1.38
CA PHE A 11 5.20 -0.27 2.43
C PHE A 11 5.79 0.19 3.77
N VAL A 12 6.99 -0.24 4.15
CA VAL A 12 7.66 0.30 5.34
C VAL A 12 7.87 1.81 5.22
N PHE A 13 8.30 2.32 4.06
CA PHE A 13 8.47 3.76 3.88
C PHE A 13 7.14 4.52 3.82
N ALA A 14 6.12 3.94 3.16
CA ALA A 14 4.81 4.59 3.01
C ALA A 14 3.96 4.58 4.30
N PHE A 15 4.13 3.58 5.19
CA PHE A 15 3.32 3.43 6.41
C PHE A 15 4.13 3.56 7.71
N GLY A 16 5.43 3.25 7.68
CA GLY A 16 6.32 3.28 8.84
C GLY A 16 6.85 4.67 9.17
N ALA A 17 6.71 5.63 8.25
CA ALA A 17 6.84 7.06 8.53
C ALA A 17 5.65 7.52 9.39
N LEU A 18 5.59 7.03 10.63
CA LEU A 18 4.72 7.59 11.67
C LEU A 18 5.06 9.08 11.75
N ARG A 19 4.07 9.91 11.41
CA ARG A 19 4.10 11.36 11.18
C ARG A 19 4.67 12.16 12.36
N PHE A 20 5.95 12.02 12.64
CA PHE A 20 6.58 12.63 13.81
C PHE A 20 7.13 14.02 13.52
N ASN A 21 7.39 14.44 12.27
CA ASN A 21 7.96 15.79 12.04
C ASN A 21 7.91 16.37 10.60
N GLY A 22 6.92 16.05 9.75
CA GLY A 22 6.76 16.70 8.43
C GLY A 22 7.80 16.32 7.36
N PHE A 23 8.98 15.83 7.74
CA PHE A 23 9.94 15.14 6.87
C PHE A 23 9.38 13.83 6.28
N ASP A 24 8.33 13.28 6.90
CA ASP A 24 7.67 12.02 6.54
C ASP A 24 6.94 12.08 5.19
N LEU A 25 6.57 13.27 4.72
CA LEU A 25 5.92 13.46 3.41
C LEU A 25 6.83 13.05 2.24
N LEU A 26 8.16 13.15 2.38
CA LEU A 26 9.14 12.75 1.35
C LEU A 26 9.27 11.23 1.22
N LEU A 27 8.98 10.50 2.29
CA LEU A 27 9.12 9.04 2.33
C LEU A 27 7.94 8.33 1.65
N ASN A 28 6.77 8.96 1.59
CA ASN A 28 5.61 8.42 0.87
C ASN A 28 5.87 8.20 -0.63
N PRO A 29 6.23 9.23 -1.44
CA PRO A 29 6.46 9.03 -2.86
C PRO A 29 7.64 8.07 -3.12
N ALA A 30 8.69 8.12 -2.28
CA ALA A 30 9.80 7.16 -2.35
C ALA A 30 9.35 5.71 -2.06
N GLY A 31 8.49 5.50 -1.06
CA GLY A 31 7.91 4.20 -0.72
C GLY A 31 7.08 3.64 -1.87
N TRP A 32 6.20 4.46 -2.46
CA TRP A 32 5.41 4.07 -3.61
C TRP A 32 6.27 3.79 -4.85
N LEU A 33 7.34 4.56 -5.10
CA LEU A 33 8.31 4.27 -6.17
C LEU A 33 9.03 2.93 -5.99
N LEU A 34 9.35 2.55 -4.75
CA LEU A 34 9.91 1.23 -4.45
C LEU A 34 8.90 0.11 -4.75
N CYS A 35 7.62 0.31 -4.43
CA CYS A 35 6.54 -0.59 -4.82
C CYS A 35 6.44 -0.70 -6.35
N VAL A 36 6.43 0.41 -7.09
CA VAL A 36 6.41 0.43 -8.56
C VAL A 36 7.61 -0.34 -9.13
N SER A 37 8.81 -0.15 -8.59
CA SER A 37 10.03 -0.85 -9.00
C SER A 37 9.99 -2.36 -8.73
N GLY A 38 9.33 -2.77 -7.64
CA GLY A 38 9.12 -4.18 -7.32
C GLY A 38 8.07 -4.83 -8.23
N LEU A 39 6.93 -4.16 -8.41
CA LEU A 39 5.80 -4.63 -9.21
C LEU A 39 6.15 -4.73 -10.70
N SER A 40 6.90 -3.75 -11.24
CA SER A 40 7.34 -3.77 -12.64
C SER A 40 8.24 -4.97 -12.98
N ARG A 41 9.01 -5.46 -12.01
CA ARG A 41 9.85 -6.66 -12.19
C ARG A 41 9.07 -7.97 -12.08
N LEU A 42 7.85 -7.93 -11.56
CA LEU A 42 6.97 -9.11 -11.44
C LEU A 42 5.96 -9.18 -12.58
N GLN A 43 5.61 -8.04 -13.17
CA GLN A 43 4.73 -7.91 -14.32
C GLN A 43 5.27 -8.69 -15.53
N ARG A 44 4.44 -9.56 -16.11
CA ARG A 44 4.77 -10.26 -17.39
C ARG A 44 4.07 -9.67 -18.61
N SER A 45 2.87 -9.12 -18.43
CA SER A 45 2.07 -8.53 -19.51
C SER A 45 1.29 -7.31 -19.01
N ALA A 46 0.66 -6.57 -19.94
CA ALA A 46 -0.14 -5.39 -19.60
C ALA A 46 -1.41 -5.74 -18.80
N ASP A 47 -1.98 -6.93 -18.99
CA ASP A 47 -3.22 -7.38 -18.35
C ASP A 47 -3.02 -8.18 -17.05
N ASP A 48 -1.77 -8.39 -16.64
CA ASP A 48 -1.40 -9.08 -15.41
C ASP A 48 -1.90 -8.29 -14.17
N PRO A 49 -2.44 -8.94 -13.12
CA PRO A 49 -2.70 -8.33 -11.81
C PRO A 49 -1.57 -7.42 -11.29
N PHE A 50 -0.30 -7.76 -11.54
CA PHE A 50 0.84 -6.89 -11.17
C PHE A 50 0.87 -5.55 -11.93
N SER A 51 0.36 -5.50 -13.16
CA SER A 51 0.20 -4.27 -13.95
C SER A 51 -0.80 -3.31 -13.29
N ARG A 52 -1.95 -3.83 -12.84
CA ARG A 52 -2.98 -3.04 -12.15
C ARG A 52 -2.47 -2.50 -10.82
N ALA A 53 -1.81 -3.36 -10.03
CA ALA A 53 -1.16 -2.95 -8.79
C ALA A 53 -0.10 -1.87 -9.03
N ARG A 54 0.71 -2.02 -10.10
CA ARG A 54 1.72 -1.03 -10.48
C ARG A 54 1.10 0.32 -10.85
N SER A 55 0.05 0.33 -11.68
CA SER A 55 -0.64 1.56 -12.06
C SER A 55 -1.21 2.28 -10.84
N SER A 56 -1.81 1.55 -9.89
CA SER A 56 -2.28 2.12 -8.63
C SER A 56 -1.13 2.70 -7.79
N ALA A 57 0.02 2.00 -7.70
CA ALA A 57 1.19 2.54 -7.00
C ALA A 57 1.75 3.80 -7.69
N ILE A 58 1.72 3.88 -9.03
CA ILE A 58 2.10 5.11 -9.77
C ILE A 58 1.17 6.27 -9.42
N VAL A 59 -0.14 6.02 -9.40
CA VAL A 59 -1.12 7.04 -8.98
C VAL A 59 -0.80 7.52 -7.56
N MET A 60 -0.45 6.62 -6.65
CA MET A 60 -0.05 7.00 -5.29
C MET A 60 1.24 7.83 -5.25
N VAL A 61 2.23 7.57 -6.11
CA VAL A 61 3.38 8.49 -6.24
C VAL A 61 2.89 9.89 -6.58
N CYS A 62 1.99 10.04 -7.55
CA CYS A 62 1.45 11.34 -7.95
C CYS A 62 0.66 12.00 -6.81
N VAL A 63 -0.24 11.26 -6.15
CA VAL A 63 -1.04 11.77 -5.02
C VAL A 63 -0.15 12.22 -3.87
N SER A 64 0.85 11.40 -3.51
CA SER A 64 1.80 11.76 -2.46
C SER A 64 2.62 13.00 -2.84
N LEU A 65 3.09 13.13 -4.10
CA LEU A 65 3.77 14.34 -4.57
C LEU A 65 2.86 15.57 -4.54
N VAL A 66 1.59 15.45 -4.92
CA VAL A 66 0.62 16.54 -4.82
C VAL A 66 0.41 16.93 -3.36
N ALA A 67 0.30 15.96 -2.45
CA ALA A 67 0.21 16.23 -1.01
C ALA A 67 1.47 16.92 -0.45
N MET A 68 2.65 16.68 -1.03
CA MET A 68 3.88 17.39 -0.68
C MET A 68 3.91 18.85 -1.13
N VAL A 69 3.33 19.14 -2.30
CA VAL A 69 3.36 20.47 -2.93
C VAL A 69 2.14 21.31 -2.55
N ALA A 70 1.08 20.67 -2.07
CA ALA A 70 -0.11 21.35 -1.56
C ALA A 70 0.32 22.36 -0.49
N PRO A 71 0.09 23.67 -0.70
CA PRO A 71 0.66 24.70 0.14
C PRO A 71 0.14 24.56 1.56
N ASP A 72 1.06 24.41 2.51
CA ASP A 72 0.80 24.73 3.90
C ASP A 72 0.18 26.12 3.93
N ALA A 73 -0.99 26.20 4.56
CA ALA A 73 -1.90 27.33 4.60
C ALA A 73 -1.17 28.68 4.52
N HIS A 74 -1.10 29.26 3.33
CA HIS A 74 -0.79 30.68 3.21
C HIS A 74 -1.91 31.43 3.94
N PRO A 75 -1.60 32.29 4.92
CA PRO A 75 -2.59 32.94 5.77
C PRO A 75 -3.56 33.89 5.01
N GLY A 76 -3.38 34.06 3.69
CA GLY A 76 -4.23 34.88 2.82
C GLY A 76 -5.38 34.17 2.10
N TYR A 77 -5.47 32.83 2.11
CA TYR A 77 -6.53 32.09 1.37
C TYR A 77 -7.20 30.96 2.20
N PRO A 78 -7.80 31.26 3.36
CA PRO A 78 -8.28 30.24 4.30
C PRO A 78 -9.51 29.44 3.83
N LEU A 79 -10.35 29.98 2.94
CA LEU A 79 -11.66 29.39 2.61
C LEU A 79 -11.63 28.28 1.54
N MET A 80 -10.62 28.26 0.65
CA MET A 80 -10.49 27.20 -0.38
C MET A 80 -9.41 26.15 -0.06
N ALA A 81 -8.48 26.44 0.86
CA ALA A 81 -7.43 25.49 1.24
C ALA A 81 -7.97 24.27 2.02
N LEU A 82 -8.99 24.48 2.86
CA LEU A 82 -9.57 23.44 3.72
C LEU A 82 -10.23 22.28 2.94
N PRO A 83 -11.12 22.51 1.95
CA PRO A 83 -11.73 21.42 1.18
C PRO A 83 -10.73 20.68 0.28
N VAL A 84 -9.73 21.38 -0.28
CA VAL A 84 -8.71 20.75 -1.14
C VAL A 84 -7.82 19.82 -0.33
N MET A 85 -7.34 20.26 0.83
CA MET A 85 -6.56 19.41 1.75
C MET A 85 -7.36 18.19 2.22
N HIS A 86 -8.67 18.36 2.44
CA HIS A 86 -9.55 17.26 2.80
C HIS A 86 -9.67 16.21 1.69
N VAL A 87 -9.89 16.64 0.44
CA VAL A 87 -9.97 15.74 -0.73
C VAL A 87 -8.64 15.01 -0.94
N ILE A 88 -7.51 15.69 -0.79
CA ILE A 88 -6.17 15.07 -0.89
C ILE A 88 -6.00 14.01 0.21
N GLY A 89 -6.41 14.29 1.45
CA GLY A 89 -6.32 13.33 2.55
C GLY A 89 -7.20 12.08 2.34
N VAL A 90 -8.42 12.25 1.82
CA VAL A 90 -9.30 11.15 1.40
C VAL A 90 -8.64 10.33 0.29
N ALA A 91 -8.15 11.00 -0.76
CA ALA A 91 -7.56 10.36 -1.92
C ALA A 91 -6.27 9.58 -1.56
N ASP A 92 -5.43 10.14 -0.68
CA ASP A 92 -4.22 9.47 -0.18
C ASP A 92 -4.58 8.21 0.62
N THR A 93 -5.53 8.33 1.56
CA THR A 93 -5.95 7.18 2.39
C THR A 93 -6.61 6.08 1.56
N ALA A 94 -7.62 6.43 0.76
CA ALA A 94 -8.34 5.46 -0.06
C ALA A 94 -7.43 4.85 -1.14
N GLY A 95 -6.60 5.68 -1.78
CA GLY A 95 -5.63 5.24 -2.77
C GLY A 95 -4.60 4.27 -2.18
N ALA A 96 -4.09 4.54 -0.97
CA ALA A 96 -3.17 3.66 -0.28
C ALA A 96 -3.81 2.28 0.02
N LEU A 97 -5.07 2.26 0.48
CA LEU A 97 -5.80 1.01 0.73
C LEU A 97 -6.03 0.21 -0.56
N ILE A 98 -6.39 0.88 -1.66
CA ILE A 98 -6.54 0.26 -2.98
C ILE A 98 -5.21 -0.30 -3.47
N ALA A 99 -4.11 0.46 -3.34
CA ALA A 99 -2.79 0.02 -3.76
C ALA A 99 -2.32 -1.22 -2.98
N VAL A 100 -2.52 -1.24 -1.66
CA VAL A 100 -2.25 -2.40 -0.80
C VAL A 100 -3.11 -3.59 -1.22
N TRP A 101 -4.40 -3.37 -1.46
CA TRP A 101 -5.34 -4.40 -1.89
C TRP A 101 -4.88 -5.07 -3.19
N LEU A 102 -4.64 -4.28 -4.23
CA LEU A 102 -4.24 -4.77 -5.54
C LEU A 102 -2.88 -5.46 -5.49
N THR A 103 -1.95 -4.95 -4.69
CA THR A 103 -0.63 -5.57 -4.50
C THR A 103 -0.74 -6.94 -3.84
N ALA A 104 -1.52 -7.05 -2.77
CA ALA A 104 -1.75 -8.32 -2.09
C ALA A 104 -2.49 -9.30 -3.01
N ASP A 105 -3.50 -8.84 -3.76
CA ASP A 105 -4.24 -9.64 -4.74
C ASP A 105 -3.32 -10.23 -5.83
N ALA A 106 -2.41 -9.41 -6.38
CA ALA A 106 -1.44 -9.83 -7.38
C ALA A 106 -0.47 -10.90 -6.82
N VAL A 107 -0.04 -10.73 -5.56
CA VAL A 107 0.82 -11.73 -4.89
C VAL A 107 0.05 -13.03 -4.63
N ILE A 108 -1.19 -12.96 -4.15
CA ILE A 108 -2.06 -14.11 -3.89
C ILE A 108 -2.33 -14.89 -5.18
N SER A 109 -2.71 -14.20 -6.26
CA SER A 109 -2.99 -14.81 -7.57
C SER A 109 -1.78 -15.53 -8.17
N ARG A 110 -0.57 -15.14 -7.77
CA ARG A 110 0.67 -15.83 -8.14
C ARG A 110 1.06 -16.98 -7.21
N ILE A 111 0.69 -16.91 -5.93
CA ILE A 111 0.95 -17.98 -4.94
C ILE A 111 -0.03 -19.16 -5.13
N ARG A 112 -1.31 -18.87 -5.34
CA ARG A 112 -2.39 -19.87 -5.32
C ARG A 112 -2.21 -21.00 -6.34
N PRO A 113 -1.81 -20.76 -7.60
CA PRO A 113 -1.57 -21.82 -8.57
C PRO A 113 -0.39 -22.73 -8.23
N CYS A 114 0.53 -22.28 -7.36
CA CYS A 114 1.70 -23.06 -6.93
C CYS A 114 1.40 -23.98 -5.73
N GLY A 115 0.14 -24.08 -5.29
CA GLY A 115 -0.28 -25.00 -4.23
C GLY A 115 -0.08 -24.51 -2.79
N ASP A 116 0.48 -23.31 -2.58
CA ASP A 116 0.70 -22.74 -1.23
C ASP A 116 -0.55 -21.99 -0.73
N ILE A 117 -1.60 -22.77 -0.46
CA ILE A 117 -2.93 -22.27 -0.06
C ILE A 117 -2.88 -21.56 1.29
N SER A 118 -2.06 -22.04 2.23
CA SER A 118 -1.94 -21.47 3.58
C SER A 118 -1.43 -20.03 3.54
N ARG A 119 -0.36 -19.74 2.76
CA ARG A 119 0.15 -18.36 2.64
C ARG A 119 -0.79 -17.46 1.87
N ALA A 120 -1.44 -17.97 0.83
CA ALA A 120 -2.45 -17.24 0.08
C ALA A 120 -3.62 -16.82 1.00
N ALA A 121 -4.11 -17.74 1.84
CA ALA A 121 -5.16 -17.47 2.81
C ALA A 121 -4.74 -16.44 3.87
N LEU A 122 -3.52 -16.56 4.41
CA LEU A 122 -2.99 -15.59 5.38
C LEU A 122 -2.91 -14.18 4.76
N LEU A 123 -2.39 -14.06 3.54
CA LEU A 123 -2.35 -12.78 2.82
C LEU A 123 -3.75 -12.23 2.53
N ASP A 124 -4.72 -13.10 2.23
CA ASP A 124 -6.10 -12.67 1.98
C ASP A 124 -6.75 -12.11 3.25
N VAL A 125 -6.58 -12.80 4.38
CA VAL A 125 -7.04 -12.33 5.70
C VAL A 125 -6.39 -10.99 6.06
N LEU A 126 -5.07 -10.86 5.88
CA LEU A 126 -4.35 -9.63 6.18
C LEU A 126 -4.77 -8.48 5.26
N ARG A 127 -4.98 -8.77 3.96
CA ARG A 127 -5.49 -7.80 2.99
C ARG A 127 -6.85 -7.25 3.43
N TRP A 128 -7.79 -8.13 3.80
CA TRP A 128 -9.09 -7.73 4.30
C TRP A 128 -9.02 -6.96 5.62
N ALA A 129 -8.19 -7.40 6.56
CA ALA A 129 -7.99 -6.73 7.84
C ALA A 129 -7.47 -5.30 7.65
N VAL A 130 -6.45 -5.10 6.80
CA VAL A 130 -5.89 -3.76 6.53
C VAL A 130 -6.93 -2.84 5.90
N VAL A 131 -7.70 -3.32 4.91
CA VAL A 131 -8.69 -2.47 4.22
C VAL A 131 -9.91 -2.17 5.09
N SER A 132 -10.45 -3.17 5.78
CA SER A 132 -11.61 -2.97 6.66
C SER A 132 -11.29 -2.05 7.84
N LEU A 133 -10.16 -2.28 8.53
CA LEU A 133 -9.75 -1.43 9.65
C LEU A 133 -9.34 -0.03 9.18
N GLY A 134 -8.73 0.09 7.99
CA GLY A 134 -8.40 1.38 7.39
C GLY A 134 -9.65 2.18 7.02
N ALA A 135 -10.65 1.53 6.42
CA ALA A 135 -11.94 2.16 6.09
C ALA A 135 -12.69 2.60 7.37
N LEU A 136 -12.69 1.76 8.41
CA LEU A 136 -13.25 2.12 9.72
C LEU A 136 -12.52 3.30 10.34
N GLY A 137 -11.18 3.31 10.29
CA GLY A 137 -10.37 4.44 10.75
C GLY A 137 -10.67 5.74 10.01
N MET A 138 -10.88 5.66 8.69
CA MET A 138 -11.30 6.80 7.88
C MET A 138 -12.67 7.34 8.32
N LEU A 139 -13.66 6.48 8.54
CA LEU A 139 -14.99 6.88 9.04
C LEU A 139 -14.89 7.52 10.44
N ALA A 140 -14.08 6.95 11.33
CA ALA A 140 -13.85 7.52 12.66
C ALA A 140 -13.15 8.89 12.61
N GLY A 141 -12.18 9.06 11.72
CA GLY A 141 -11.50 10.35 11.50
C GLY A 141 -12.44 11.47 11.05
N TYR A 142 -13.54 11.14 10.39
CA TYR A 142 -14.60 12.08 10.02
C TYR A 142 -15.71 12.24 11.06
N GLY A 143 -15.55 11.65 12.24
CA GLY A 143 -16.52 11.75 13.33
C GLY A 143 -17.76 10.89 13.16
N TYR A 144 -17.82 10.01 12.15
CA TYR A 144 -18.95 9.11 11.96
C TYR A 144 -19.00 7.97 13.00
N THR A 145 -17.88 7.66 13.66
CA THR A 145 -17.80 6.60 14.66
C THR A 145 -16.78 6.93 15.76
N GLY A 146 -17.14 6.69 17.03
CA GLY A 146 -16.27 6.89 18.18
C GLY A 146 -15.47 5.63 18.53
N LEU A 147 -14.52 5.24 17.67
CA LEU A 147 -13.85 3.94 17.80
C LEU A 147 -12.68 3.89 18.80
N GLY A 148 -12.28 5.02 19.40
CA GLY A 148 -11.12 5.08 20.28
C GLY A 148 -9.80 4.70 19.57
N PRO A 149 -8.70 4.46 20.30
CA PRO A 149 -7.39 4.15 19.71
C PRO A 149 -7.22 2.69 19.24
N VAL A 150 -8.09 1.79 19.69
CA VAL A 150 -7.98 0.34 19.45
C VAL A 150 -7.94 -0.05 17.95
N PRO A 151 -8.80 0.47 17.06
CA PRO A 151 -8.79 0.11 15.64
C PRO A 151 -7.55 0.63 14.93
N LEU A 152 -7.01 1.78 15.36
CA LEU A 152 -5.78 2.32 14.82
C LEU A 152 -4.60 1.40 15.15
N ILE A 153 -4.52 0.92 16.39
CA ILE A 153 -3.49 -0.06 16.82
C ILE A 153 -3.65 -1.38 16.06
N ALA A 154 -4.88 -1.88 15.93
CA ALA A 154 -5.17 -3.11 15.20
C ALA A 154 -4.82 -2.98 13.71
N TRP A 155 -5.14 -1.84 13.09
CA TRP A 155 -4.81 -1.53 11.71
C TRP A 155 -3.29 -1.51 11.51
N PHE A 156 -2.57 -0.81 12.38
CA PHE A 156 -1.10 -0.76 12.33
C PHE A 156 -0.48 -2.15 12.48
N ALA A 157 -0.97 -2.95 13.43
CA ALA A 157 -0.53 -4.33 13.61
C ALA A 157 -0.79 -5.19 12.36
N ALA A 158 -1.94 -5.01 11.70
CA ALA A 158 -2.26 -5.71 10.45
C ALA A 158 -1.32 -5.30 9.30
N VAL A 159 -0.98 -4.01 9.17
CA VAL A 159 0.01 -3.51 8.20
C VAL A 159 1.39 -4.11 8.46
N VAL A 160 1.85 -4.10 9.71
CA VAL A 160 3.14 -4.70 10.10
C VAL A 160 3.16 -6.20 9.79
N ALA A 161 2.09 -6.92 10.14
CA ALA A 161 1.97 -8.34 9.84
C ALA A 161 2.01 -8.60 8.32
N LEU A 162 1.30 -7.80 7.52
CA LEU A 162 1.33 -7.87 6.06
C LEU A 162 2.75 -7.68 5.51
N ILE A 163 3.46 -6.66 5.97
CA ILE A 163 4.86 -6.37 5.58
C ILE A 163 5.76 -7.57 5.91
N VAL A 164 5.67 -8.11 7.13
CA VAL A 164 6.47 -9.26 7.56
C VAL A 164 6.18 -10.48 6.69
N VAL A 165 4.90 -10.76 6.38
CA VAL A 165 4.51 -11.87 5.52
C VAL A 165 5.02 -11.67 4.09
N LEU A 166 5.02 -10.45 3.56
CA LEU A 166 5.61 -10.14 2.26
C LEU A 166 7.14 -10.37 2.26
N TYR A 167 7.86 -9.93 3.31
CA TYR A 167 9.29 -10.23 3.44
C TYR A 167 9.59 -11.73 3.49
N ARG A 168 8.80 -12.49 4.24
CA ARG A 168 8.92 -13.96 4.30
C ARG A 168 8.63 -14.58 2.93
N SER A 169 7.61 -14.08 2.24
CA SER A 169 7.20 -14.55 0.91
C SER A 169 8.22 -14.23 -0.18
N ALA A 170 9.04 -13.19 -0.02
CA ALA A 170 10.12 -12.88 -0.96
C ALA A 170 11.15 -14.01 -1.12
N ARG A 171 11.16 -14.99 -0.22
CA ARG A 171 12.01 -16.19 -0.33
C ARG A 171 11.53 -17.17 -1.42
N LEU A 172 10.27 -17.08 -1.83
CA LEU A 172 9.63 -18.00 -2.76
C LEU A 172 10.16 -17.88 -4.20
N PRO A 173 10.45 -19.00 -4.89
CA PRO A 173 11.05 -18.98 -6.23
C PRO A 173 10.10 -18.45 -7.31
N TYR A 174 8.80 -18.70 -7.18
CA TYR A 174 7.78 -18.24 -8.14
C TYR A 174 7.46 -16.74 -8.00
N LEU A 175 7.91 -16.08 -6.93
CA LEU A 175 7.87 -14.63 -6.76
C LEU A 175 9.18 -13.95 -7.22
N SER A 176 9.92 -14.62 -8.12
CA SER A 176 11.08 -14.06 -8.82
C SER A 176 10.71 -13.56 -10.23
N PRO A 177 11.51 -12.67 -10.83
CA PRO A 177 11.26 -12.18 -12.19
C PRO A 177 11.32 -13.30 -13.24
N VAL A 178 12.16 -14.31 -13.00
CA VAL A 178 12.54 -15.37 -13.95
C VAL A 178 11.84 -16.69 -13.59
N TRP A 179 10.54 -16.63 -13.34
CA TRP A 179 9.76 -17.87 -13.23
C TRP A 179 9.11 -18.15 -14.58
N GLY A 180 9.59 -19.18 -15.27
CA GLY A 180 8.88 -19.85 -16.36
C GLY A 180 8.03 -21.00 -15.81
N PRO A 181 7.01 -21.48 -16.55
CA PRO A 181 6.35 -22.73 -16.19
C PRO A 181 7.40 -23.84 -16.12
N VAL A 182 7.33 -24.69 -15.09
CA VAL A 182 8.09 -25.95 -15.08
C VAL A 182 7.45 -26.81 -16.16
N GLU A 183 8.13 -26.97 -17.29
CA GLU A 183 7.77 -27.98 -18.28
C GLU A 183 7.92 -29.34 -17.61
N SER A 184 6.79 -29.99 -17.35
CA SER A 184 6.70 -31.39 -16.90
C SER A 184 6.63 -32.31 -18.10
#